data_AF-A0A517TQ35-F1
#
_entry.id   AF-A0A517TQ35-F1
#
_cell.length_a   1.000
_cell.length_b   1.000
_cell.length_c   1.000
_cell.angle_alpha   90.00
_cell.angle_beta   90.00
_cell.angle_gamma   90.00
#
_symmetry.space_group_name_H-M   'P 1'
#
loop_
_entity.id
_entity.type
_entity.pdbx_description
1 polymer ?
#
loop_
_entity_poly.entity_id
_entity_poly.type
_entity_poly.pdbx_seq_one_letter_code
_entity_poly.pdbx_strand_id
1 'polypeptide(L)'
;MVISWSPSGDFSEVVDTLESVTILRCDRQGHAVQAEAWRFEEVRADSAQAPGSLWQTITTWQFSLPEVDVSPVPSDRLVDAQGRCATIRSARRQQGATRYVCETVRNVVTAKSRQVFDIQRPIVVNGQGGSTIEQWELAQTGVEGCFPRRQEDPLEESPAIDIALVGPDEVVVGARLLSRRGGEYAVTAVDMPKIVGDPWVVTTVELDTSA
;
A
#
# COMPACT_ATOMS: atom_id res chain seq x y z
N MET A 1 11.75 16.57 -43.32
CA MET A 1 11.03 16.39 -42.04
C MET A 1 12.02 16.75 -40.94
N VAL A 2 11.87 17.90 -40.28
CA VAL A 2 12.82 18.38 -39.29
C VAL A 2 12.33 17.90 -37.93
N ILE A 3 13.09 17.01 -37.29
CA ILE A 3 12.85 16.59 -35.91
C ILE A 3 13.28 17.76 -35.03
N SER A 4 12.33 18.49 -34.45
CA SER A 4 12.65 19.55 -33.48
C SER A 4 12.92 18.90 -32.12
N TRP A 5 14.18 18.87 -31.73
CA TRP A 5 14.61 18.39 -30.43
C TRP A 5 14.51 19.54 -29.42
N SER A 6 13.77 19.35 -28.32
CA SER A 6 13.51 20.38 -27.30
C SER A 6 14.19 19.99 -25.96
N PRO A 7 15.43 20.44 -25.69
CA PRO A 7 16.17 20.06 -24.49
C PRO A 7 15.51 20.50 -23.18
N SER A 8 14.67 21.54 -23.21
CA SER A 8 14.04 22.13 -22.02
C SER A 8 12.88 21.31 -21.46
N GLY A 9 12.36 20.33 -22.20
CA GLY A 9 11.27 19.46 -21.74
C GLY A 9 11.72 18.05 -21.36
N ASP A 10 12.84 17.58 -21.93
CA ASP A 10 13.25 16.17 -21.81
C ASP A 10 14.28 15.91 -20.69
N PHE A 11 14.90 16.94 -20.09
CA PHE A 11 16.06 16.77 -19.20
C PHE A 11 16.04 17.59 -17.90
N SER A 12 14.95 18.29 -17.55
CA SER A 12 14.99 19.27 -16.44
C SER A 12 15.17 18.68 -15.04
N GLU A 13 14.99 17.36 -14.84
CA GLU A 13 15.19 16.68 -13.56
C GLU A 13 15.79 15.27 -13.71
N VAL A 14 16.79 15.10 -14.60
CA VAL A 14 17.54 13.83 -14.61
C VAL A 14 18.47 13.81 -13.39
N VAL A 15 18.05 13.12 -12.34
CA VAL A 15 18.95 12.74 -11.24
C VAL A 15 19.91 11.69 -11.81
N ASP A 16 21.13 12.13 -12.13
CA ASP A 16 22.15 11.35 -12.84
C ASP A 16 22.86 10.33 -11.94
N THR A 17 22.11 9.62 -11.09
CA THR A 17 22.67 8.60 -10.20
C THR A 17 21.79 7.35 -10.20
N LEU A 18 22.39 6.22 -10.57
CA LEU A 18 21.81 4.90 -10.30
C LEU A 18 21.67 4.72 -8.79
N GLU A 19 20.47 4.38 -8.35
CA GLU A 19 20.17 4.05 -6.95
C GLU A 19 20.09 2.53 -6.78
N SER A 20 20.72 2.01 -5.73
CA SER A 20 20.53 0.62 -5.32
C SER A 20 19.13 0.44 -4.75
N VAL A 21 18.38 -0.50 -5.33
CA VAL A 21 17.02 -0.82 -4.92
C VAL A 21 16.89 -2.32 -4.71
N THR A 22 15.99 -2.73 -3.83
CA THR A 22 15.63 -4.13 -3.63
C THR A 22 14.19 -4.33 -4.07
N ILE A 23 13.96 -5.28 -4.98
CA ILE A 23 12.62 -5.70 -5.36
C ILE A 23 12.27 -6.95 -4.55
N LEU A 24 11.23 -6.85 -3.72
CA LEU A 24 10.67 -7.96 -2.96
C LEU A 24 9.47 -8.50 -3.73
N ARG A 25 9.51 -9.77 -4.11
CA ARG A 25 8.39 -10.45 -4.75
C ARG A 25 7.26 -10.66 -3.75
N CYS A 26 6.04 -10.37 -4.18
CA CYS A 26 4.83 -10.68 -3.39
C CYS A 26 4.41 -12.16 -3.50
N ASP A 27 5.25 -13.02 -4.09
CA ASP A 27 5.07 -14.46 -3.90
C ASP A 27 5.31 -14.82 -2.42
N ARG A 28 4.68 -15.90 -1.96
CA ARG A 28 4.79 -16.36 -0.56
C ARG A 28 6.23 -16.71 -0.14
N GLN A 29 7.19 -16.70 -1.07
CA GLN A 29 8.59 -17.02 -0.80
C GLN A 29 9.45 -15.75 -0.61
N GLY A 30 8.91 -14.56 -0.87
CA GLY A 30 9.55 -13.29 -0.51
C GLY A 30 10.91 -13.08 -1.16
N HIS A 31 11.10 -13.59 -2.39
CA HIS A 31 12.38 -13.49 -3.08
C HIS A 31 12.79 -12.02 -3.24
N ALA A 32 13.96 -11.70 -2.70
CA ALA A 32 14.55 -10.36 -2.78
C ALA A 32 15.59 -10.31 -3.90
N VAL A 33 15.40 -9.39 -4.84
CA VAL A 33 16.32 -9.17 -5.97
C VAL A 33 16.92 -7.77 -5.84
N GLN A 34 18.24 -7.69 -5.73
CA GLN A 34 18.95 -6.42 -5.80
C GLN A 34 19.04 -5.95 -7.25
N ALA A 35 18.83 -4.65 -7.47
CA ALA A 35 18.92 -4.01 -8.77
C ALA A 35 19.43 -2.58 -8.62
N GLU A 36 19.79 -1.98 -9.76
CA GLU A 36 20.08 -0.56 -9.85
C GLU A 36 19.03 0.10 -10.75
N ALA A 37 18.53 1.26 -10.32
CA ALA A 37 17.50 1.98 -11.04
C ALA A 37 17.73 3.48 -11.01
N TRP A 38 17.33 4.16 -12.09
CA TRP A 38 17.19 5.61 -12.12
C TRP A 38 15.81 6.00 -11.61
N ARG A 39 15.75 7.03 -10.77
CA ARG A 39 14.52 7.69 -10.34
C ARG A 39 14.32 8.97 -11.16
N PHE A 40 13.17 9.13 -11.80
CA PHE A 40 12.93 10.26 -12.70
C PHE A 40 11.95 11.28 -12.14
N GLU A 41 10.73 10.84 -11.84
CA GLU A 41 9.63 11.74 -11.50
C GLU A 41 9.03 11.30 -10.17
N GLU A 42 8.78 12.24 -9.27
CA GLU A 42 8.08 12.02 -8.01
C GLU A 42 6.87 12.95 -7.94
N VAL A 43 5.69 12.43 -8.24
CA VAL A 43 4.43 13.16 -8.12
C VAL A 43 3.82 12.86 -6.76
N ARG A 44 3.50 13.91 -6.01
CA ARG A 44 2.74 13.80 -4.75
C ARG A 44 1.32 14.27 -4.97
N ALA A 45 0.36 13.39 -4.69
CA ALA A 45 -1.06 13.68 -4.77
C ALA A 45 -1.75 13.35 -3.43
N ASP A 46 -2.87 14.02 -3.17
CA ASP A 46 -3.77 13.63 -2.10
C ASP A 46 -4.53 12.37 -2.51
N SER A 47 -4.73 11.43 -1.59
CA SER A 47 -5.47 10.21 -1.89
C SER A 47 -6.96 10.51 -1.96
N ALA A 48 -7.63 10.01 -3.00
CA ALA A 48 -9.08 10.10 -3.13
C ALA A 48 -9.82 9.35 -2.01
N GLN A 49 -9.22 8.28 -1.48
CA GLN A 49 -9.81 7.43 -0.44
C GLN A 49 -9.75 8.05 0.96
N ALA A 50 -8.75 8.89 1.23
CA ALA A 50 -8.62 9.59 2.52
C ALA A 50 -8.02 10.99 2.36
N PRO A 51 -8.78 11.95 1.78
CA PRO A 51 -8.28 13.29 1.51
C PRO A 51 -7.76 14.00 2.77
N GLY A 52 -6.58 14.60 2.66
CA GLY A 52 -5.88 15.29 3.75
C GLY A 52 -5.29 14.39 4.84
N SER A 53 -5.59 13.09 4.82
CA SER A 53 -5.11 12.10 5.80
C SER A 53 -4.12 11.10 5.20
N LEU A 54 -4.16 10.90 3.89
CA LEU A 54 -3.26 10.01 3.16
C LEU A 54 -2.75 10.70 1.89
N TRP A 55 -1.44 10.72 1.70
CA TRP A 55 -0.84 11.15 0.44
C TRP A 55 -0.33 9.94 -0.34
N GLN A 56 -0.41 10.02 -1.65
CA GLN A 56 0.25 9.09 -2.55
C GLN A 56 1.47 9.76 -3.16
N THR A 57 2.62 9.10 -3.05
CA THR A 57 3.81 9.42 -3.82
C THR A 57 3.90 8.43 -4.97
N ILE A 58 3.81 8.92 -6.20
CA ILE A 58 3.98 8.12 -7.42
C ILE A 58 5.37 8.41 -7.95
N THR A 59 6.17 7.37 -8.15
CA THR A 59 7.56 7.49 -8.62
C THR A 59 7.81 6.64 -9.84
N THR A 60 8.36 7.27 -10.89
CA THR A 60 8.79 6.56 -12.10
C THR A 60 10.25 6.12 -11.97
N TRP A 61 10.46 4.83 -12.14
CA TRP A 61 11.76 4.17 -12.09
C TRP A 61 12.11 3.60 -13.45
N GLN A 62 13.39 3.67 -13.84
CA GLN A 62 13.92 2.87 -14.94
C GLN A 62 15.01 1.95 -14.44
N PHE A 63 14.84 0.67 -14.71
CA PHE A 63 15.84 -0.34 -14.43
C PHE A 63 16.60 -0.56 -15.73
N SER A 64 17.93 -0.54 -15.64
CA SER A 64 18.73 -1.26 -16.62
C SER A 64 18.21 -2.69 -16.66
N LEU A 65 17.93 -3.24 -17.84
CA LEU A 65 17.74 -4.69 -17.91
C LEU A 65 19.01 -5.33 -17.37
N PRO A 66 18.93 -6.09 -16.27
CA PRO A 66 20.11 -6.78 -15.82
C PRO A 66 20.35 -7.99 -16.75
N GLU A 67 21.57 -8.52 -16.70
CA GLU A 67 21.90 -9.90 -17.09
C GLU A 67 21.10 -10.95 -16.30
N VAL A 68 20.20 -10.52 -15.40
CA VAL A 68 19.50 -11.28 -14.37
C VAL A 68 18.01 -11.40 -14.69
N ASP A 69 17.52 -12.63 -14.61
CA ASP A 69 16.29 -13.15 -15.24
C ASP A 69 14.97 -12.79 -14.51
N VAL A 70 14.86 -11.62 -13.86
CA VAL A 70 13.68 -11.31 -13.03
C VAL A 70 13.01 -9.99 -13.40
N SER A 71 12.06 -10.08 -14.33
CA SER A 71 11.16 -8.97 -14.72
C SER A 71 10.38 -8.44 -13.51
N PRO A 72 10.40 -7.14 -13.19
CA PRO A 72 9.47 -6.56 -12.23
C PRO A 72 8.03 -6.78 -12.69
N VAL A 73 7.13 -7.08 -11.74
CA VAL A 73 5.70 -7.27 -12.01
C VAL A 73 4.85 -6.39 -11.08
N PRO A 74 3.62 -6.02 -11.49
CA PRO A 74 2.70 -5.34 -10.59
C PRO A 74 2.51 -6.11 -9.28
N SER A 75 2.37 -5.35 -8.20
CA SER A 75 2.24 -5.78 -6.80
C SER A 75 3.55 -6.06 -6.08
N ASP A 76 4.67 -6.25 -6.78
CA ASP A 76 5.98 -6.32 -6.13
C ASP A 76 6.27 -5.08 -5.30
N ARG A 77 7.12 -5.22 -4.28
CA ARG A 77 7.53 -4.10 -3.43
C ARG A 77 8.93 -3.66 -3.81
N LEU A 78 9.09 -2.36 -4.07
CA LEU A 78 10.38 -1.72 -4.27
C LEU A 78 10.82 -1.06 -2.99
N VAL A 79 12.01 -1.40 -2.51
CA VAL A 79 12.67 -0.77 -1.36
C VAL A 79 13.87 0.02 -1.88
N ASP A 80 13.87 1.33 -1.65
CA ASP A 80 14.96 2.21 -2.09
C ASP A 80 16.14 2.22 -1.11
N ALA A 81 17.21 2.98 -1.45
CA ALA A 81 18.41 3.01 -0.63
C ALA A 81 18.21 3.70 0.74
N GLN A 82 17.08 4.39 0.94
CA GLN A 82 16.69 4.98 2.22
C GLN A 82 15.72 4.08 3.00
N GLY A 83 15.49 2.84 2.53
CA GLY A 83 14.57 1.88 3.16
C GLY A 83 13.10 2.21 2.95
N ARG A 84 12.77 3.15 2.05
CA ARG A 84 11.37 3.50 1.75
C ARG A 84 10.80 2.43 0.84
N CYS A 85 9.63 1.92 1.22
CA CYS A 85 8.94 0.85 0.50
C CYS A 85 7.77 1.41 -0.32
N ALA A 86 7.68 1.03 -1.59
CA ALA A 86 6.62 1.39 -2.51
C ALA A 86 6.12 0.13 -3.24
N THR A 87 4.86 0.10 -3.68
CA THR A 87 4.34 -0.98 -4.53
C THR A 87 4.56 -0.64 -6.00
N ILE A 88 5.10 -1.58 -6.78
CA ILE A 88 5.12 -1.50 -8.24
C ILE A 88 3.68 -1.59 -8.73
N ARG A 89 3.14 -0.48 -9.24
CA ARG A 89 1.78 -0.41 -9.80
C ARG A 89 1.76 -0.88 -11.25
N SER A 90 2.77 -0.49 -12.02
CA SER A 90 2.91 -0.93 -13.41
C SER A 90 4.38 -1.17 -13.73
N ALA A 91 4.63 -2.14 -14.61
CA ALA A 91 5.95 -2.43 -15.14
C ALA A 91 5.80 -2.69 -16.64
N ARG A 92 6.58 -1.99 -17.46
CA ARG A 92 6.59 -2.17 -18.91
C ARG A 92 8.01 -2.13 -19.44
N ARG A 93 8.26 -2.91 -20.48
CA ARG A 93 9.53 -2.86 -21.20
C ARG A 93 9.53 -1.67 -22.15
N GLN A 94 10.59 -0.86 -22.13
CA GLN A 94 10.73 0.27 -23.05
C GLN A 94 10.96 -0.22 -24.50
N GLN A 95 10.56 0.56 -25.50
CA GLN A 95 10.88 0.27 -26.91
C GLN A 95 12.39 0.16 -27.11
N GLY A 96 12.83 -0.82 -27.91
CA GLY A 96 14.25 -1.21 -28.02
C GLY A 96 14.69 -2.22 -26.96
N ALA A 97 13.82 -2.51 -25.98
CA ALA A 97 13.94 -3.66 -25.10
C ALA A 97 15.22 -3.66 -24.24
N THR A 98 15.73 -2.49 -23.87
CA THR A 98 16.96 -2.31 -23.06
C THR A 98 16.68 -1.98 -21.58
N ARG A 99 15.45 -1.62 -21.23
CA ARG A 99 15.07 -1.18 -19.89
C ARG A 99 13.65 -1.60 -19.51
N TYR A 100 13.42 -1.73 -18.20
CA TYR A 100 12.07 -1.70 -17.63
C TYR A 100 11.77 -0.30 -17.12
N VAL A 101 10.58 0.20 -17.43
CA VAL A 101 10.01 1.41 -16.82
C VAL A 101 8.93 0.93 -15.85
N CYS A 102 9.06 1.28 -14.58
CA CYS A 102 8.07 0.96 -13.57
C CYS A 102 7.52 2.22 -12.93
N GLU A 103 6.21 2.24 -12.71
CA GLU A 103 5.57 3.19 -11.83
C GLU A 103 5.40 2.52 -10.47
N THR A 104 5.90 3.18 -9.43
CA THR A 104 5.67 2.76 -8.04
C THR A 104 4.76 3.74 -7.34
N VAL A 105 3.95 3.25 -6.40
CA VAL A 105 3.14 4.08 -5.52
C VAL A 105 3.46 3.77 -4.06
N ARG A 106 3.62 4.82 -3.27
CA ARG A 106 3.75 4.75 -1.82
C ARG A 106 2.67 5.59 -1.18
N ASN A 107 1.86 4.97 -0.33
CA ASN A 107 0.91 5.68 0.51
C ASN A 107 1.63 6.14 1.79
N VAL A 108 1.41 7.39 2.18
CA VAL A 108 1.98 8.00 3.38
C VAL A 108 0.85 8.62 4.18
N VAL A 109 0.61 8.10 5.39
CA VAL A 109 -0.37 8.68 6.30
C VAL A 109 0.21 9.96 6.92
N THR A 110 -0.58 11.04 6.97
CA THR A 110 -0.11 12.28 7.58
C THR A 110 0.11 12.10 9.08
N ALA A 111 1.08 12.81 9.66
CA ALA A 111 1.41 12.66 11.08
C ALA A 111 0.22 12.91 12.02
N LYS A 112 -0.70 13.80 11.64
CA LYS A 112 -1.89 14.13 12.43
C LYS A 112 -2.95 13.03 12.40
N SER A 113 -3.08 12.34 11.26
CA SER A 113 -4.09 11.28 11.06
C SER A 113 -3.53 9.87 11.28
N ARG A 114 -2.21 9.72 11.43
CA ARG A 114 -1.53 8.43 11.55
C ARG A 114 -2.03 7.63 12.74
N GLN A 115 -2.49 6.43 12.45
CA GLN A 115 -2.80 5.36 13.39
C GLN A 115 -1.95 4.14 13.04
N VAL A 116 -1.73 3.29 14.04
CA VAL A 116 -1.04 2.02 13.86
C VAL A 116 -1.95 0.94 14.43
N PHE A 117 -2.22 -0.07 13.60
CA PHE A 117 -3.12 -1.16 13.91
C PHE A 117 -2.38 -2.50 13.93
N ASP A 118 -2.78 -3.35 14.85
CA ASP A 118 -2.44 -4.77 14.83
C ASP A 118 -3.69 -5.55 14.39
N ILE A 119 -3.54 -6.47 13.43
CA ILE A 119 -4.64 -7.22 12.82
C ILE A 119 -4.73 -8.60 13.47
N GLN A 120 -5.90 -8.95 13.98
CA GLN A 120 -6.18 -10.28 14.50
C GLN A 120 -7.23 -11.01 13.67
N ARG A 121 -7.07 -12.33 13.55
CA ARG A 121 -8.05 -13.22 12.90
C ARG A 121 -8.66 -14.19 13.91
N PRO A 122 -9.93 -14.55 13.77
CA PRO A 122 -10.54 -15.55 14.63
C PRO A 122 -10.06 -16.95 14.23
N ILE A 123 -9.58 -17.71 15.21
CA ILE A 123 -9.48 -19.17 15.13
C ILE A 123 -10.86 -19.72 15.47
N VAL A 124 -11.54 -20.25 14.46
CA VAL A 124 -12.91 -20.77 14.56
C VAL A 124 -12.87 -22.29 14.69
N VAL A 125 -13.55 -22.81 15.71
CA VAL A 125 -13.78 -24.24 15.89
C VAL A 125 -15.21 -24.57 15.56
N ASN A 126 -15.40 -25.63 14.76
CA ASN A 126 -16.71 -26.12 14.37
C ASN A 126 -17.13 -27.26 15.30
N GLY A 127 -18.14 -27.00 16.14
CA GLY A 127 -18.75 -28.00 17.00
C GLY A 127 -20.14 -28.43 16.51
N GLN A 128 -20.78 -29.36 17.23
CA GLN A 128 -22.15 -29.79 16.90
C GLN A 128 -23.20 -28.67 17.04
N GLY A 129 -22.90 -27.60 17.78
CA GLY A 129 -23.75 -26.42 17.94
C GLY A 129 -23.49 -25.28 16.95
N GLY A 130 -22.60 -25.48 15.96
CA GLY A 130 -22.16 -24.45 15.02
C GLY A 130 -20.72 -24.00 15.26
N SER A 131 -20.34 -22.93 14.57
CA SER A 131 -19.00 -22.34 14.61
C SER A 131 -18.87 -21.38 15.78
N THR A 132 -17.86 -21.57 16.63
CA THR A 132 -17.52 -20.65 17.73
C THR A 132 -16.07 -20.17 17.58
N ILE A 133 -15.83 -18.90 17.94
CA ILE A 133 -14.48 -18.35 18.00
C ILE A 133 -13.83 -18.88 19.28
N GLU A 134 -12.75 -19.65 19.14
CA GLU A 134 -12.00 -20.21 20.26
C GLU A 134 -10.91 -19.24 20.72
N GLN A 135 -10.19 -18.64 19.77
CA GLN A 135 -9.05 -17.78 20.03
C GLN A 135 -8.90 -16.71 18.94
N TRP A 136 -8.20 -15.63 19.26
CA TRP A 136 -7.72 -14.64 18.30
C TRP A 136 -6.23 -14.81 18.05
N GLU A 137 -5.85 -14.91 16.78
CA GLU A 137 -4.47 -15.00 16.32
C GLU A 137 -4.01 -13.66 15.77
N LEU A 138 -2.80 -13.24 16.14
CA LEU A 138 -2.18 -12.04 15.60
C LEU A 138 -1.66 -12.31 14.19
N ALA A 139 -2.37 -11.82 13.17
CA ALA A 139 -2.07 -12.06 11.77
C ALA A 139 -1.02 -11.08 11.21
N GLN A 140 -1.09 -9.80 11.60
CA GLN A 140 -0.16 -8.77 11.16
C GLN A 140 -0.01 -7.69 12.22
N THR A 141 1.18 -7.10 12.34
CA THR A 141 1.44 -6.02 13.31
C THR A 141 1.92 -4.76 12.63
N GLY A 142 1.67 -3.61 13.27
CA GLY A 142 2.27 -2.35 12.87
C GLY A 142 1.72 -1.79 11.56
N VAL A 143 0.50 -2.16 11.16
CA VAL A 143 -0.13 -1.70 9.93
C VAL A 143 -0.51 -0.23 10.09
N GLU A 144 0.04 0.62 9.23
CA GLU A 144 -0.30 2.04 9.25
C GLU A 144 -1.68 2.26 8.60
N GLY A 145 -2.44 3.18 9.19
CA GLY A 145 -3.70 3.60 8.61
C GLY A 145 -4.19 4.92 9.17
N CYS A 146 -5.39 5.32 8.75
CA CYS A 146 -6.09 6.48 9.28
C CYS A 146 -7.59 6.28 9.19
N PHE A 147 -8.31 7.04 10.03
CA PHE A 147 -9.72 7.28 9.83
C PHE A 147 -9.86 8.34 8.74
N PRO A 148 -10.48 8.03 7.58
CA PRO A 148 -10.80 9.04 6.59
C PRO A 148 -11.62 10.13 7.26
N ARG A 149 -11.44 11.38 6.82
CA ARG A 149 -12.26 12.47 7.32
C ARG A 149 -13.71 12.19 6.91
N ARG A 150 -14.57 11.87 7.88
CA ARG A 150 -16.00 11.67 7.63
C ARG A 150 -16.51 12.91 6.93
N GLN A 151 -17.01 12.75 5.70
CA GLN A 151 -17.80 13.81 5.08
C GLN A 151 -19.06 13.88 5.93
N GLU A 152 -19.27 14.99 6.63
CA GLU A 152 -20.40 15.17 7.55
C GLU A 152 -21.70 15.03 6.75
N ASP A 153 -22.27 13.84 6.73
CA ASP A 153 -23.64 13.63 6.28
C ASP A 153 -24.51 13.56 7.56
N PRO A 154 -25.23 14.64 7.92
CA PRO A 154 -25.84 14.81 9.23
C PRO A 154 -27.04 13.89 9.50
N LEU A 155 -27.32 12.93 8.62
CA LEU A 155 -28.51 12.09 8.66
C LEU A 155 -28.23 10.60 8.93
N GLU A 156 -26.97 10.18 8.98
CA GLU A 156 -26.61 8.78 9.14
C GLU A 156 -25.79 8.54 10.42
N GLU A 157 -26.49 8.26 11.53
CA GLU A 157 -25.90 7.67 12.74
C GLU A 157 -25.53 6.20 12.48
N SER A 158 -24.71 5.95 11.46
CA SER A 158 -24.13 4.63 11.29
C SER A 158 -22.97 4.49 12.28
N PRO A 159 -22.95 3.44 13.12
CA PRO A 159 -21.79 3.10 13.96
C PRO A 159 -20.63 2.54 13.11
N ALA A 160 -20.83 2.38 11.80
CA ALA A 160 -19.79 1.95 10.89
C ALA A 160 -18.72 3.04 10.72
N ILE A 161 -17.45 2.63 10.81
CA ILE A 161 -16.27 3.47 10.68
C ILE A 161 -15.41 2.88 9.57
N ASP A 162 -15.18 3.67 8.52
CA ASP A 162 -14.20 3.31 7.51
C ASP A 162 -12.78 3.62 8.01
N ILE A 163 -11.85 2.73 7.70
CA ILE A 163 -10.43 2.86 8.01
C ILE A 163 -9.64 2.63 6.72
N ALA A 164 -8.80 3.59 6.34
CA ALA A 164 -7.87 3.42 5.24
C ALA A 164 -6.56 2.83 5.77
N LEU A 165 -6.16 1.66 5.27
CA LEU A 165 -4.98 0.91 5.69
C LEU A 165 -3.95 0.83 4.56
N VAL A 166 -2.66 0.94 4.92
CA VAL A 166 -1.53 0.88 3.98
C VAL A 166 -0.90 -0.52 4.02
N GLY A 167 -1.18 -1.33 2.99
CA GLY A 167 -0.62 -2.68 2.83
C GLY A 167 -1.07 -3.73 3.87
N PRO A 168 -2.36 -3.85 4.21
CA PRO A 168 -2.83 -4.95 5.04
C PRO A 168 -2.99 -6.23 4.21
N ASP A 169 -1.93 -7.02 4.08
CA ASP A 169 -1.98 -8.28 3.32
C ASP A 169 -2.90 -9.32 3.99
N GLU A 170 -3.16 -9.17 5.29
CA GLU A 170 -3.88 -10.16 6.09
C GLU A 170 -5.27 -9.73 6.58
N VAL A 171 -5.83 -8.59 6.13
CA VAL A 171 -7.17 -8.16 6.57
C VAL A 171 -8.29 -8.92 5.86
N VAL A 172 -9.26 -9.41 6.63
CA VAL A 172 -10.45 -10.15 6.13
C VAL A 172 -11.69 -9.74 6.92
N VAL A 173 -12.88 -9.99 6.38
CA VAL A 173 -14.14 -9.83 7.12
C VAL A 173 -14.15 -10.77 8.35
N GLY A 174 -14.57 -10.24 9.50
CA GLY A 174 -14.51 -10.94 10.79
C GLY A 174 -13.17 -10.81 11.52
N ALA A 175 -12.15 -10.20 10.89
CA ALA A 175 -10.93 -9.81 11.59
C ALA A 175 -11.21 -8.67 12.59
N ARG A 176 -10.24 -8.46 13.49
CA ARG A 176 -10.21 -7.32 14.41
C ARG A 176 -9.00 -6.44 14.13
N LEU A 177 -9.20 -5.14 14.23
CA LEU A 177 -8.13 -4.15 14.20
C LEU A 177 -7.97 -3.58 15.60
N LEU A 178 -6.78 -3.76 16.16
CA LEU A 178 -6.40 -3.21 17.47
C LEU A 178 -5.61 -1.94 17.24
N SER A 179 -6.19 -0.80 17.57
CA SER A 179 -5.47 0.47 17.49
C SER A 179 -4.48 0.58 18.66
N ARG A 180 -3.22 0.89 18.35
CA ARG A 180 -2.19 1.12 19.37
C ARG A 180 -2.42 2.38 20.21
N ARG A 181 -3.38 3.23 19.81
CA ARG A 181 -3.85 4.37 20.62
C ARG A 181 -5.06 4.02 21.50
N GLY A 182 -5.45 2.75 21.54
CA GLY A 182 -6.72 2.30 22.12
C GLY A 182 -7.82 2.24 21.04
N GLY A 183 -8.82 1.42 21.31
CA GLY A 183 -9.90 1.10 20.38
C GLY A 183 -9.72 -0.26 19.74
N GLU A 184 -10.81 -0.99 19.64
CA GLU A 184 -10.90 -2.29 18.98
C GLU A 184 -12.02 -2.23 17.96
N TYR A 185 -11.73 -2.63 16.72
CA TYR A 185 -12.65 -2.48 15.60
C TYR A 185 -12.87 -3.82 14.91
N ALA A 186 -14.13 -4.27 14.85
CA ALA A 186 -14.50 -5.47 14.11
C ALA A 186 -14.68 -5.15 12.63
N VAL A 187 -13.97 -5.84 11.74
CA VAL A 187 -14.06 -5.65 10.30
C VAL A 187 -15.33 -6.31 9.77
N THR A 188 -16.23 -5.50 9.20
CA THR A 188 -17.51 -5.96 8.63
C THR A 188 -17.51 -5.99 7.12
N ALA A 189 -16.71 -5.15 6.47
CA ALA A 189 -16.49 -5.18 5.04
C ALA A 189 -15.03 -4.81 4.69
N VAL A 190 -14.56 -5.33 3.56
CA VAL A 190 -13.24 -5.05 3.01
C VAL A 190 -13.41 -4.66 1.56
N ASP A 191 -13.13 -3.39 1.23
CA ASP A 191 -13.04 -2.90 -0.14
C ASP A 191 -11.60 -3.01 -0.61
N MET A 192 -11.34 -4.05 -1.42
CA MET A 192 -10.02 -4.28 -1.99
C MET A 192 -9.67 -3.17 -2.99
N PRO A 193 -8.43 -2.66 -2.99
CA PRO A 193 -8.04 -1.63 -3.92
C PRO A 193 -8.17 -2.13 -5.37
N LYS A 194 -8.94 -1.40 -6.19
CA LYS A 194 -9.12 -1.70 -7.62
C LYS A 194 -7.84 -1.50 -8.42
N ILE A 195 -6.95 -0.64 -7.91
CA ILE A 195 -5.66 -0.31 -8.51
C ILE A 195 -4.58 -0.75 -7.55
N VAL A 196 -3.60 -1.50 -8.06
CA VAL A 196 -2.47 -1.98 -7.27
C VAL A 196 -1.76 -0.82 -6.56
N GLY A 197 -1.54 -1.00 -5.26
CA GLY A 197 -0.85 -0.04 -4.41
C GLY A 197 -1.70 1.12 -3.91
N ASP A 198 -2.98 1.18 -4.25
CA ASP A 198 -3.93 2.04 -3.52
C ASP A 198 -4.15 1.52 -2.09
N PRO A 199 -4.54 2.39 -1.14
CA PRO A 199 -4.88 1.95 0.20
C PRO A 199 -6.08 1.01 0.19
N TRP A 200 -6.13 0.11 1.15
CA TRP A 200 -7.32 -0.68 1.43
C TRP A 200 -8.30 0.16 2.24
N VAL A 201 -9.59 0.05 1.96
CA VAL A 201 -10.62 0.65 2.80
C VAL A 201 -11.40 -0.47 3.46
N VAL A 202 -11.45 -0.46 4.79
CA VAL A 202 -12.19 -1.46 5.56
C VAL A 202 -13.26 -0.76 6.38
N THR A 203 -14.48 -1.27 6.28
CA THR A 203 -15.59 -0.80 7.11
C THR A 203 -15.60 -1.63 8.39
N THR A 204 -15.66 -0.94 9.52
CA THR A 204 -15.56 -1.55 10.84
C THR A 204 -16.66 -1.07 11.76
N VAL A 205 -16.85 -1.74 12.89
CA VAL A 205 -17.65 -1.26 14.01
C VAL A 205 -16.76 -1.25 15.24
N GLU A 206 -16.78 -0.15 16.00
CA GLU A 206 -16.05 -0.09 17.26
C GLU A 206 -16.68 -1.05 18.28
N LEU A 207 -15.84 -1.83 18.95
CA LEU A 207 -16.25 -2.75 20.00
C LEU A 207 -16.12 -2.04 21.35
N ASP A 208 -17.20 -2.05 22.13
CA ASP A 208 -17.20 -1.50 23.49
C ASP A 208 -16.18 -2.26 24.35
N THR A 209 -15.08 -1.58 24.68
CA THR A 209 -13.98 -2.13 25.51
C THR A 209 -14.25 -2.02 27.01
N SER A 210 -15.47 -1.62 27.40
CA SER A 210 -15.91 -1.57 28.79
C SER A 210 -16.16 -2.98 29.34
N ALA A 211 -15.12 -3.57 29.93
CA ALA A 211 -15.19 -4.67 30.90
C ALA A 211 -14.21 -4.39 32.06
#